data_AF-A0A7S3CL11-F1
#
_entry.id   AF-A0A7S3CL11-F1
#
_cell.length_a   1.000
_cell.length_b   1.000
_cell.length_c   1.000
_cell.angle_alpha   90.00
_cell.angle_beta   90.00
_cell.angle_gamma   90.00
#
_symmetry.space_group_name_H-M   'P 1'
#
loop_
_entity.id
_entity.type
_entity.pdbx_description
1 polymer ?
#
loop_
_entity_poly.entity_id
_entity_poly.type
_entity_poly.pdbx_seq_one_letter_code
_entity_poly.pdbx_strand_id
1 'polypeptide(L)'
;DLFDGVKPDHPNAKSSSTIHGPCFFGGCSEMCTESEFRVSRPPGRRLGDVAVIKKLRPRNFSEVCQELCTDSDRYYIEFRDPSLTPQQKATLLGGLMLTDYMFFEQDNGMVSCRHKELTITCCLYYCGGCICPCKCVLRGNDNQ
;
A
#
# COMPACT_ATOMS: atom_id res chain seq x y z
N ASP A 1 -26.77 -9.73 18.12
CA ASP A 1 -25.80 -8.89 18.85
C ASP A 1 -24.40 -8.79 18.21
N LEU A 2 -24.19 -9.21 16.94
CA LEU A 2 -22.85 -9.17 16.32
C LEU A 2 -22.69 -8.14 15.19
N PHE A 3 -23.77 -7.52 14.72
CA PHE A 3 -23.72 -6.41 13.75
C PHE A 3 -24.96 -5.54 13.91
N ASP A 4 -25.09 -4.84 15.04
CA ASP A 4 -25.96 -3.66 15.05
C ASP A 4 -25.17 -2.50 14.45
N GLY A 5 -25.54 -2.18 13.20
CA GLY A 5 -25.07 -1.00 12.50
C GLY A 5 -25.25 0.25 13.36
N VAL A 6 -24.26 1.12 13.29
CA VAL A 6 -24.26 2.44 13.91
C VAL A 6 -25.56 3.16 13.52
N LYS A 7 -26.46 3.35 14.50
CA LYS A 7 -27.64 4.22 14.33
C LYS A 7 -27.15 5.68 14.21
N PRO A 8 -27.70 6.47 13.27
CA PRO A 8 -27.20 7.81 12.98
C PRO A 8 -27.95 8.83 13.84
N ASP A 9 -27.57 8.96 15.11
CA ASP A 9 -28.20 9.90 16.02
C ASP A 9 -27.20 10.50 17.01
N HIS A 10 -26.14 11.13 16.48
CA HIS A 10 -25.40 12.17 17.19
C HIS A 10 -24.85 13.23 16.22
N PRO A 11 -24.95 14.54 16.54
CA PRO A 11 -24.45 15.65 15.71
C PRO A 11 -22.91 15.75 15.67
N ASN A 12 -22.22 14.67 16.01
CA ASN A 12 -20.77 14.56 15.99
C ASN A 12 -20.41 13.22 15.34
N ALA A 13 -20.73 13.10 14.05
CA ALA A 13 -20.26 12.00 13.22
C ALA A 13 -18.72 11.99 13.33
N LYS A 14 -18.18 11.07 14.14
CA LYS A 14 -16.73 10.87 14.29
C LYS A 14 -16.16 10.75 12.89
N SER A 15 -15.41 11.76 12.49
CA SER A 15 -14.88 11.86 11.14
C SER A 15 -14.09 10.61 10.78
N SER A 16 -14.50 9.95 9.70
CA SER A 16 -13.83 8.77 9.17
C SER A 16 -12.37 9.13 8.87
N SER A 17 -11.43 8.30 9.34
CA SER A 17 -10.01 8.54 9.08
C SER A 17 -9.71 8.25 7.62
N THR A 18 -8.94 9.12 6.97
CA THR A 18 -8.56 8.98 5.56
C THR A 18 -7.11 8.53 5.47
N ILE A 19 -6.84 7.53 4.62
CA ILE A 19 -5.50 7.04 4.31
C ILE A 19 -5.04 7.71 3.02
N HIS A 20 -3.90 8.39 3.07
CA HIS A 20 -3.26 9.02 1.92
C HIS A 20 -2.04 8.19 1.51
N GLY A 21 -2.10 7.59 0.33
CA GLY A 21 -0.98 6.82 -0.24
C GLY A 21 0.06 7.69 -0.96
N PRO A 22 1.22 7.10 -1.30
CA PRO A 22 2.24 7.75 -2.11
C PRO A 22 1.77 7.90 -3.57
N CYS A 23 2.37 8.85 -4.29
CA CYS A 23 2.06 9.06 -5.71
C CYS A 23 2.62 7.93 -6.59
N PHE A 24 3.79 7.41 -6.23
CA PHE A 24 4.46 6.29 -6.90
C PHE A 24 4.75 5.19 -5.87
N PHE A 25 4.48 3.94 -6.21
CA PHE A 25 4.68 2.76 -5.35
C PHE A 25 4.81 1.48 -6.19
N GLY A 26 5.11 0.33 -5.59
CA GLY A 26 5.11 -0.94 -6.30
C GLY A 26 6.28 -1.12 -7.29
N GLY A 27 6.36 -2.31 -7.88
CA GLY A 27 7.41 -2.64 -8.85
C GLY A 27 8.83 -2.53 -8.29
N CYS A 28 9.82 -2.32 -9.17
CA CYS A 28 11.23 -2.23 -8.77
C CYS A 28 11.55 -1.05 -7.84
N SER A 29 10.66 -0.03 -7.75
CA SER A 29 10.85 1.10 -6.83
C SER A 29 10.85 0.68 -5.35
N GLU A 30 10.22 -0.44 -5.00
CA GLU A 30 10.14 -0.95 -3.63
C GLU A 30 11.48 -1.44 -3.10
N MET A 31 12.33 -1.94 -4.00
CA MET A 31 13.69 -2.35 -3.66
C MET A 31 14.55 -1.17 -3.18
N CYS A 32 14.19 0.06 -3.58
CA CYS A 32 14.99 1.25 -3.37
C CYS A 32 14.34 2.26 -2.41
N THR A 33 13.01 2.25 -2.28
CA THR A 33 12.24 3.29 -1.59
C THR A 33 11.16 2.70 -0.69
N GLU A 34 10.96 3.32 0.48
CA GLU A 34 9.89 2.94 1.40
C GLU A 34 8.59 3.64 0.96
N SER A 35 7.48 2.91 0.93
CA SER A 35 6.15 3.47 0.62
C SER A 35 5.45 3.92 1.91
N GLU A 36 5.11 5.20 2.01
CA GLU A 36 4.43 5.75 3.19
C GLU A 36 2.93 5.99 2.91
N PHE A 37 2.08 5.39 3.75
CA PHE A 37 0.64 5.66 3.80
C PHE A 37 0.31 6.45 5.07
N ARG A 38 -0.13 7.69 4.89
CA ARG A 38 -0.36 8.64 5.99
C ARG A 38 -1.83 8.69 6.33
N VAL A 39 -2.15 8.45 7.60
CA VAL A 39 -3.52 8.46 8.09
C VAL A 39 -3.83 9.79 8.75
N SER A 40 -4.92 10.43 8.33
CA SER A 40 -5.37 11.71 8.91
C SER A 40 -6.87 11.76 9.20
N ARG A 41 -7.25 12.64 10.13
CA ARG A 41 -8.66 12.91 10.49
C ARG A 41 -9.15 14.22 9.86
N PRO A 42 -10.26 14.21 9.09
CA PRO A 42 -10.92 15.44 8.67
C PRO A 42 -11.77 16.04 9.80
N PRO A 43 -12.12 17.34 9.76
CA PRO A 43 -11.51 18.39 8.96
C PRO A 43 -10.29 19.01 9.68
N GLY A 44 -9.24 19.33 8.92
CA GLY A 44 -8.21 20.28 9.39
C GLY A 44 -7.01 19.72 10.17
N ARG A 45 -6.67 18.43 10.06
CA ARG A 45 -5.41 17.91 10.63
C ARG A 45 -4.33 17.61 9.59
N ARG A 46 -3.07 17.68 10.04
CA ARG A 46 -1.85 17.45 9.25
C ARG A 46 -1.81 16.00 8.76
N LEU A 47 -1.35 15.77 7.52
CA LEU A 47 -1.17 14.42 6.97
C LEU A 47 -0.33 13.55 7.92
N GLY A 48 -0.87 12.39 8.32
CA GLY A 48 -0.17 11.45 9.18
C GLY A 48 -0.20 11.80 10.67
N ASP A 49 -1.15 12.63 11.12
CA ASP A 49 -1.33 12.96 12.55
C ASP A 49 -1.87 11.78 13.37
N VAL A 50 -2.61 10.87 12.72
CA VAL A 50 -3.21 9.72 13.39
C VAL A 50 -2.24 8.55 13.44
N ALA A 51 -1.76 8.15 12.27
CA ALA A 51 -0.82 7.07 12.11
C ALA A 51 -0.04 7.21 10.80
N VAL A 52 1.12 6.57 10.74
CA VAL A 52 1.88 6.39 9.51
C VAL A 52 2.15 4.89 9.34
N ILE A 53 1.71 4.36 8.20
CA ILE A 53 2.01 3.01 7.76
C ILE A 53 3.15 3.11 6.76
N LYS A 54 4.15 2.24 6.88
CA LYS A 54 5.29 2.16 5.97
C LYS A 54 5.45 0.74 5.45
N LYS A 55 5.51 0.57 4.14
CA LYS A 55 6.11 -0.60 3.52
C LYS A 55 7.62 -0.40 3.51
N LEU A 56 8.35 -1.28 4.19
CA LEU A 56 9.79 -1.17 4.33
C LEU A 56 10.46 -1.71 3.09
N ARG A 57 11.45 -0.98 2.57
CA ARG A 57 12.35 -1.50 1.54
C ARG A 57 13.25 -2.59 2.13
N PRO A 58 13.73 -3.53 1.29
CA PRO A 58 14.74 -4.48 1.71
C PRO A 58 16.08 -3.76 1.93
N ARG A 59 16.82 -4.19 2.95
CA ARG A 59 18.10 -3.58 3.36
C ARG A 59 19.31 -4.43 3.06
N ASN A 60 19.11 -5.72 2.83
CA ASN A 60 20.17 -6.67 2.55
C ASN A 60 19.74 -7.63 1.45
N PHE A 61 20.70 -8.38 0.90
CA PHE A 61 20.44 -9.29 -0.21
C PHE A 61 19.46 -10.41 0.15
N SER A 62 19.42 -10.86 1.40
CA SER A 62 18.46 -11.85 1.86
C SER A 62 17.03 -11.32 1.80
N GLU A 63 16.80 -10.07 2.22
CA GLU A 63 15.50 -9.39 2.15
C GLU A 63 15.11 -9.12 0.70
N VAL A 64 16.07 -8.76 -0.16
CA VAL A 64 15.84 -8.62 -1.61
C VAL A 64 15.39 -9.95 -2.23
N CYS A 65 16.09 -11.05 -1.93
CA CYS A 65 15.69 -12.38 -2.40
C CYS A 65 14.35 -12.80 -1.81
N GLN A 66 14.07 -12.44 -0.55
CA GLN A 66 12.78 -12.71 0.07
C GLN A 66 11.66 -12.00 -0.70
N GLU A 67 11.78 -10.70 -1.00
CA GLU A 67 10.75 -9.98 -1.77
C GLU A 67 10.64 -10.43 -3.23
N LEU A 68 11.75 -10.85 -3.86
CA LEU A 68 11.71 -11.35 -5.25
C LEU A 68 11.18 -12.77 -5.37
N CYS A 69 11.34 -13.60 -4.35
CA CYS A 69 11.01 -15.03 -4.40
C CYS A 69 9.82 -15.42 -3.51
N THR A 70 9.34 -14.50 -2.66
CA THR A 70 8.21 -14.72 -1.76
C THR A 70 7.35 -13.46 -1.72
N ASP A 71 6.04 -13.64 -1.54
CA ASP A 71 5.07 -12.55 -1.33
C ASP A 71 5.13 -11.95 0.09
N SER A 72 6.31 -11.99 0.71
CA SER A 72 6.47 -11.63 2.12
C SER A 72 6.85 -10.16 2.25
N ASP A 73 5.85 -9.29 2.26
CA ASP A 73 6.04 -7.86 2.50
C ASP A 73 6.25 -7.50 3.98
N ARG A 74 7.06 -6.47 4.23
CA ARG A 74 7.35 -5.97 5.57
C ARG A 74 6.73 -4.61 5.82
N TYR A 75 5.79 -4.56 6.76
CA TYR A 75 5.14 -3.32 7.16
C TYR A 75 5.51 -2.87 8.57
N TYR A 76 5.50 -1.55 8.75
CA TYR A 76 5.61 -0.88 10.03
C TYR A 76 4.47 0.11 10.19
N ILE A 77 3.77 0.08 11.33
CA ILE A 77 2.73 1.06 11.67
C ILE A 77 3.11 1.84 12.93
N GLU A 78 3.11 3.15 12.82
CA GLU A 78 3.37 4.09 13.90
C GLU A 78 2.06 4.77 14.29
N PHE A 79 1.53 4.47 15.48
CA PHE A 79 0.38 5.20 16.03
C PHE A 79 0.85 6.48 16.71
N ARG A 80 0.52 7.63 16.11
CA ARG A 80 0.99 8.94 16.59
C ARG A 80 0.02 9.63 17.52
N ASP A 81 -1.27 9.32 17.41
CA ASP A 81 -2.26 9.83 18.35
C ASP A 81 -2.45 8.85 19.54
N PRO A 82 -2.07 9.24 20.77
CA PRO A 82 -2.21 8.39 21.96
C PRO A 82 -3.67 8.20 22.38
N SER A 83 -4.60 9.05 21.90
CA SER A 83 -6.03 8.96 22.21
C SER A 83 -6.77 7.88 21.42
N LEU A 84 -6.08 7.15 20.54
CA LEU A 84 -6.69 6.10 19.73
C LEU A 84 -7.17 4.93 20.60
N THR A 85 -8.46 4.62 20.48
CA THR A 85 -9.03 3.45 21.14
C THR A 85 -8.50 2.15 20.50
N PRO A 86 -8.52 1.01 21.22
CA PRO A 86 -8.13 -0.28 20.66
C PRO A 86 -8.90 -0.64 19.39
N GLN A 87 -10.19 -0.30 19.32
CA GLN A 87 -11.03 -0.52 18.15
C GLN A 87 -10.55 0.30 16.95
N GLN A 88 -10.18 1.57 17.15
CA GLN A 88 -9.63 2.40 16.08
C GLN A 88 -8.28 1.87 15.59
N LYS A 89 -7.41 1.40 16.48
CA LYS A 89 -6.15 0.75 16.10
C LYS A 89 -6.40 -0.53 15.29
N ALA A 90 -7.38 -1.33 15.68
CA ALA A 90 -7.78 -2.52 14.93
C ALA A 90 -8.29 -2.16 13.51
N THR A 91 -9.10 -1.10 13.39
CA THR A 91 -9.53 -0.59 12.07
C THR A 91 -8.35 -0.16 11.21
N LEU A 92 -7.33 0.49 11.79
CA LEU A 92 -6.12 0.88 11.07
C LEU A 92 -5.28 -0.32 10.63
N LEU A 93 -5.20 -1.38 11.44
CA LEU A 93 -4.58 -2.64 11.03
C LEU A 93 -5.36 -3.31 9.89
N GLY A 94 -6.70 -3.26 9.92
CA GLY A 94 -7.53 -3.69 8.79
C GLY A 94 -7.26 -2.86 7.52
N GLY A 95 -7.10 -1.55 7.67
CA GLY A 95 -6.72 -0.65 6.56
C GLY A 95 -5.33 -0.95 5.99
N LEU A 96 -4.37 -1.32 6.84
CA LEU A 96 -3.06 -1.81 6.41
C LEU A 96 -3.20 -3.06 5.54
N MET A 97 -3.91 -4.08 6.02
CA MET A 97 -4.14 -5.33 5.26
C MET A 97 -4.87 -5.09 3.93
N LEU A 98 -5.83 -4.16 3.91
CA LEU A 98 -6.53 -3.79 2.69
C LEU A 98 -5.61 -3.07 1.70
N THR A 99 -4.74 -2.18 2.18
CA THR A 99 -3.77 -1.46 1.36
C THR A 99 -2.78 -2.42 0.74
N ASP A 100 -2.31 -3.39 1.54
CA ASP A 100 -1.42 -4.47 1.12
C ASP A 100 -2.01 -5.25 -0.07
N TYR A 101 -3.21 -5.79 0.15
CA TYR A 101 -3.94 -6.55 -0.86
C TYR A 101 -4.23 -5.77 -2.15
N MET A 102 -4.67 -4.51 -2.05
CA MET A 102 -5.10 -3.74 -3.21
C MET A 102 -3.94 -3.28 -4.11
N PHE A 103 -2.75 -3.06 -3.54
CA PHE A 103 -1.67 -2.39 -4.27
C PHE A 103 -0.48 -3.29 -4.59
N PHE A 104 -0.27 -4.38 -3.83
CA PHE A 104 0.93 -5.20 -3.96
C PHE A 104 0.58 -6.64 -4.35
N GLU A 105 -0.45 -7.24 -3.76
CA GLU A 105 -0.90 -8.59 -4.14
C GLU A 105 -1.65 -8.62 -5.49
N GLN A 106 -2.34 -7.54 -5.84
CA GLN A 106 -3.09 -7.44 -7.10
C GLN A 106 -2.21 -6.98 -8.27
N ASP A 107 -0.95 -6.59 -8.02
CA ASP A 107 -0.01 -6.26 -9.09
C ASP A 107 0.57 -7.54 -9.72
N ASN A 108 1.10 -7.47 -10.95
CA ASN A 108 1.68 -8.66 -11.62
C ASN A 108 3.13 -8.93 -11.15
N GLY A 109 3.50 -8.44 -9.97
CA GLY A 109 4.85 -8.41 -9.44
C GLY A 109 5.78 -7.42 -10.15
N MET A 110 7.02 -7.35 -9.66
CA MET A 110 8.10 -6.57 -10.26
C MET A 110 8.47 -7.09 -11.66
N VAL A 111 8.43 -8.40 -11.86
CA VAL A 111 8.85 -9.06 -13.09
C VAL A 111 7.81 -10.10 -13.48
N SER A 112 7.27 -9.98 -14.69
CA SER A 112 6.34 -10.94 -15.27
C SER A 112 6.87 -11.43 -16.61
N CYS A 113 7.00 -12.74 -16.78
CA CYS A 113 7.38 -13.37 -18.04
C CYS A 113 6.16 -14.10 -18.61
N ARG A 114 5.65 -13.63 -19.75
CA ARG A 114 4.54 -14.30 -20.47
C ARG A 114 4.87 -14.38 -21.96
N HIS A 115 4.79 -15.57 -22.54
CA HIS A 115 4.88 -15.79 -24.00
C HIS A 115 6.03 -15.03 -24.71
N LYS A 116 7.28 -15.20 -24.24
CA LYS A 116 8.50 -14.51 -24.75
C LYS A 116 8.54 -12.98 -24.55
N GLU A 117 7.62 -12.44 -23.77
CA GLU A 117 7.62 -11.04 -23.34
C GLU A 117 8.00 -10.96 -21.85
N LEU A 118 9.12 -10.30 -21.57
CA LEU A 118 9.57 -9.99 -20.22
C LEU A 118 9.12 -8.56 -19.89
N THR A 119 8.16 -8.44 -18.98
CA THR A 119 7.68 -7.17 -18.46
C THR A 119 8.32 -6.90 -17.11
N ILE A 120 8.96 -5.73 -16.99
CA ILE A 120 9.52 -5.22 -15.74
C ILE A 120 8.69 -4.00 -15.33
N THR A 121 8.01 -4.08 -14.19
CA THR A 121 7.25 -2.97 -13.63
C THR A 121 8.20 -2.10 -12.81
N CYS A 122 8.48 -0.88 -13.26
CA CYS A 122 9.37 0.05 -12.55
C CYS A 122 8.67 0.65 -11.33
N CYS A 123 7.45 1.16 -11.53
CA CYS A 123 6.57 1.68 -10.48
C CYS A 123 5.12 1.73 -10.98
N LEU A 124 4.20 1.88 -10.05
CA LEU A 124 2.78 2.12 -10.24
C LEU A 124 2.49 3.55 -9.80
N TYR A 125 1.57 4.22 -10.48
CA TYR A 125 1.00 5.48 -9.99
C TYR A 125 -0.53 5.43 -10.04
N TYR A 126 -1.17 6.04 -9.04
CA TYR A 126 -2.61 6.12 -8.98
C TYR A 126 -3.11 7.42 -9.61
N CYS A 127 -3.96 7.33 -10.62
CA CYS A 127 -4.52 8.49 -11.31
C CYS A 127 -6.00 8.27 -11.66
N GLY A 128 -6.87 9.16 -11.18
CA GLY A 128 -8.27 9.21 -11.58
C GLY A 128 -9.09 7.94 -11.30
N GLY A 129 -8.75 7.17 -10.26
CA GLY A 129 -9.44 5.90 -9.96
C GLY A 129 -8.70 4.65 -10.42
N CYS A 130 -7.67 4.80 -11.26
CA CYS A 130 -6.97 3.68 -11.89
C CYS A 130 -5.51 3.62 -11.45
N ILE A 131 -4.99 2.39 -11.31
CA ILE A 131 -3.57 2.12 -11.13
C ILE A 131 -2.95 1.99 -12.51
N CYS A 132 -1.96 2.84 -12.80
CA CYS A 132 -1.26 2.88 -14.07
C CYS A 132 0.18 2.38 -13.89
N PRO A 133 0.57 1.25 -14.52
CA PRO A 133 1.93 0.72 -14.40
C PRO A 133 2.91 1.42 -15.35
N CYS A 134 4.01 1.93 -14.81
CA CYS A 134 5.20 2.30 -15.57
C CYS A 134 6.04 1.04 -15.79
N LYS A 135 5.97 0.47 -17.00
CA LYS A 135 6.61 -0.81 -17.33
C LYS A 135 7.56 -0.73 -18.51
N CYS A 136 8.67 -1.47 -18.42
CA CYS A 136 9.56 -1.76 -19.53
C CYS A 136 9.23 -3.16 -20.06
N VAL A 137 9.00 -3.27 -21.37
CA VAL A 137 8.62 -4.53 -22.02
C VAL A 137 9.73 -4.94 -22.98
N LEU A 138 10.37 -6.07 -22.71
CA LEU A 138 11.38 -6.68 -23.55
C LEU A 138 10.73 -7.82 -24.32
N ARG A 139 10.69 -7.71 -25.66
CA ARG A 139 10.19 -8.75 -26.55
C ARG A 139 11.37 -9.49 -27.18
N GLY A 140 11.32 -10.82 -27.15
CA GLY A 140 12.24 -11.63 -27.95
C GLY A 140 12.08 -11.30 -29.44
N ASN A 141 13.19 -11.07 -30.13
CA ASN A 141 13.20 -10.84 -31.57
C ASN A 141 12.98 -12.20 -32.26
N ASP A 142 11.87 -12.42 -32.95
CA ASP A 142 11.62 -13.61 -33.76
C ASP A 142 12.40 -13.54 -35.10
N ASN A 143 13.73 -13.35 -35.02
CA ASN A 143 14.63 -13.55 -36.16
C ASN A 143 15.20 -14.98 -36.10
N GLN A 144 14.35 -15.97 -36.38
CA GLN A 144 14.76 -17.28 -36.88
C GLN A 144 13.61 -17.98 -37.60
#